data_AF-A0A7R8ZXE6-F1
#
_entry.id   AF-A0A7R8ZXE6-F1
#
_cell.length_a   1.000
_cell.length_b   1.000
_cell.length_c   1.000
_cell.angle_alpha   90.00
_cell.angle_beta   90.00
_cell.angle_gamma   90.00
#
_symmetry.space_group_name_H-M   'P 1'
#
loop_
_entity.id
_entity.type
_entity.pdbx_description
1 polymer ?
#
loop_
_entity_poly.entity_id
_entity_poly.type
_entity_poly.pdbx_seq_one_letter_code
_entity_poly.pdbx_strand_id
1 'polypeptide(L)'
;MKMRPPDIDADMSEMERRKRVHEVMGSRQFRQEMERIIEQQIREGMIPAQFAALKEMYDMTGRGAGASQAVIPISDIKGSDATAYSKGEKLLRCKLAATYRLVDLFGWSQGIYNHITARLSPDAEHFLINPFGLSYNEITASSLVKVSL
;
A
#
# COMPACT_ATOMS: atom_id res chain seq x y z
N MET A 1 46.72 -23.16 13.36
CA MET A 1 45.39 -22.51 13.29
C MET A 1 44.70 -22.99 12.03
N LYS A 2 43.58 -23.71 12.13
CA LYS A 2 42.81 -24.10 10.93
C LYS A 2 42.10 -22.84 10.40
N MET A 3 42.61 -22.27 9.31
CA MET A 3 41.96 -21.14 8.63
C MET A 3 40.65 -21.64 8.03
N ARG A 4 39.57 -20.89 8.28
CA ARG A 4 38.28 -21.19 7.67
C ARG A 4 38.34 -20.77 6.19
N PRO A 5 37.66 -21.50 5.29
CA PRO A 5 37.52 -21.09 3.90
C PRO A 5 36.93 -19.66 3.80
N PRO A 6 37.40 -18.84 2.85
CA PRO A 6 37.04 -17.43 2.73
C PRO A 6 35.52 -17.18 2.58
N ASP A 7 34.79 -18.12 1.96
CA ASP A 7 33.34 -18.03 1.81
C ASP A 7 32.58 -18.11 3.14
N ILE A 8 33.12 -18.85 4.11
CA ILE A 8 32.51 -19.03 5.43
C ILE A 8 32.76 -17.81 6.32
N ASP A 9 33.95 -17.19 6.23
CA ASP A 9 34.25 -15.97 6.98
C ASP A 9 33.42 -14.78 6.47
N ALA A 10 33.18 -14.70 5.15
CA ALA A 10 32.28 -13.69 4.56
C ALA A 10 30.83 -13.88 5.04
N ASP A 11 30.32 -15.12 5.00
CA ASP A 11 28.96 -15.44 5.45
C ASP A 11 28.77 -15.21 6.96
N MET A 12 29.77 -15.53 7.79
CA MET A 12 29.73 -15.22 9.22
C MET A 12 29.73 -13.71 9.49
N SER A 13 30.56 -12.94 8.77
CA SER A 13 30.57 -11.48 8.89
C SER A 13 29.21 -10.87 8.50
N GLU A 14 28.59 -11.39 7.44
CA GLU A 14 27.26 -11.02 6.98
C GLU A 14 26.19 -11.39 8.03
N MET A 15 26.26 -12.58 8.63
CA MET A 15 25.38 -12.98 9.73
C MET A 15 25.52 -12.11 10.98
N GLU A 16 26.75 -11.78 11.38
CA GLU A 16 27.00 -10.87 12.52
C GLU A 16 26.50 -9.46 12.23
N ARG A 17 26.69 -8.96 11.01
CA ARG A 17 26.14 -7.68 10.55
C ARG A 17 24.61 -7.67 10.66
N ARG A 18 23.94 -8.72 10.17
CA ARG A 18 22.47 -8.87 10.26
C ARG A 18 21.99 -8.92 11.70
N LYS A 19 22.71 -9.63 12.58
CA LYS A 19 22.40 -9.70 14.01
C LYS A 19 22.50 -8.33 14.70
N ARG A 20 23.56 -7.56 14.42
CA ARG A 20 23.71 -6.19 14.93
C ARG A 20 22.59 -5.26 14.44
N VAL A 21 22.21 -5.33 13.17
CA VAL A 21 21.10 -4.53 12.62
C VAL A 21 19.78 -4.88 13.29
N HIS A 22 19.50 -6.18 13.47
CA HIS A 22 18.29 -6.64 14.15
C HIS A 22 18.21 -6.13 15.60
N GLU A 23 19.33 -6.15 16.32
CA GLU A 23 19.41 -5.64 17.69
C GLU A 23 19.18 -4.13 17.76
N VAL A 24 19.76 -3.37 16.83
CA VAL A 24 19.55 -1.91 16.73
C VAL A 24 18.09 -1.58 16.41
N MET A 25 17.48 -2.25 15.41
CA MET A 25 16.08 -2.05 15.03
C MET A 25 15.09 -2.49 16.11
N GLY A 26 15.44 -3.48 16.93
CA GLY A 26 14.65 -3.92 18.07
C GLY A 26 14.82 -3.07 19.33
N SER A 27 15.82 -2.18 19.36
CA SER A 27 16.10 -1.38 20.54
C SER A 27 15.06 -0.25 20.72
N ARG A 28 14.53 -0.13 21.93
CA ARG A 28 13.54 0.91 22.27
C ARG A 28 14.11 2.32 22.17
N GLN A 29 15.38 2.49 22.53
CA GLN A 29 16.06 3.79 22.49
C GLN A 29 16.24 4.29 21.06
N PHE A 30 16.72 3.44 20.15
CA PHE A 30 16.86 3.80 18.74
C PHE A 30 15.52 4.15 18.11
N ARG A 31 14.46 3.37 18.40
CA ARG A 31 13.12 3.65 17.90
C ARG A 31 12.59 5.02 18.39
N GLN A 32 12.76 5.32 19.67
CA GLN A 32 12.35 6.60 20.24
C GLN A 32 13.14 7.78 19.66
N GLU A 33 14.43 7.60 19.42
CA GLU A 33 15.28 8.62 18.82
C GLU A 33 14.92 8.87 17.34
N MET A 34 14.62 7.80 16.59
CA MET A 34 14.10 7.88 15.23
C MET A 34 12.74 8.58 15.17
N GLU A 35 11.80 8.24 16.06
CA GLU A 35 10.50 8.90 16.17
C GLU A 35 10.67 10.39 16.46
N ARG A 36 11.57 10.75 17.40
CA ARG A 36 11.89 12.15 17.72
C ARG A 36 12.49 12.91 16.53
N ILE A 37 13.41 12.31 15.78
CA ILE A 37 14.02 12.94 14.60
C ILE A 37 12.98 13.16 13.50
N ILE A 38 12.11 12.17 13.26
CA ILE A 38 11.03 12.30 12.26
C ILE A 38 10.06 13.42 12.66
N GLU A 39 9.64 13.47 13.92
CA GLU A 39 8.78 14.53 14.42
C GLU A 39 9.41 15.92 14.29
N GLN A 40 10.72 16.02 14.55
CA GLN A 40 11.47 17.25 14.37
C GLN A 40 11.56 17.66 12.89
N GLN A 41 11.87 16.72 12.00
CA GLN A 41 11.96 16.98 10.55
C GLN A 41 10.61 17.37 9.94
N ILE A 42 9.51 16.76 10.38
CA ILE A 42 8.14 17.15 9.99
C ILE A 42 7.85 18.59 10.45
N ARG A 43 8.24 18.95 11.67
CA ARG A 43 8.03 20.30 12.23
C ARG A 43 8.87 21.35 11.51
N GLU A 44 10.08 21.00 11.09
CA GLU A 44 11.02 21.88 10.39
C GLU A 44 10.76 21.94 8.87
N GLY A 45 9.80 21.18 8.34
CA GLY A 45 9.45 21.18 6.91
C GLY A 45 10.51 20.55 6.00
N MET A 46 11.53 19.91 6.58
CA MET A 46 12.59 19.22 5.86
C MET A 46 12.09 17.83 5.47
N ILE A 47 11.41 17.74 4.34
CA ILE A 47 11.09 16.45 3.71
C ILE A 47 12.43 15.78 3.37
N PRO A 48 12.77 14.61 3.94
CA PRO A 48 14.04 13.94 3.66
C PRO A 48 14.21 13.73 2.15
N ALA A 49 15.42 13.92 1.61
CA ALA A 49 15.70 13.83 0.17
C ALA A 49 15.17 12.54 -0.50
N GLN A 50 15.08 11.46 0.27
CA GLN A 50 14.50 10.17 -0.13
C GLN A 50 13.00 10.27 -0.44
N PHE A 51 12.28 11.04 0.38
CA PHE A 51 10.86 11.33 0.23
C PHE A 51 10.62 12.41 -0.84
N ALA A 52 11.56 13.35 -1.01
CA ALA A 52 11.56 14.29 -2.12
C ALA A 52 11.76 13.59 -3.47
N ALA A 53 12.66 12.61 -3.54
CA ALA A 53 12.86 11.78 -4.74
C ALA A 53 11.63 10.91 -5.05
N LEU A 54 10.95 10.36 -4.02
CA LEU A 54 9.66 9.68 -4.20
C LEU A 54 8.58 10.62 -4.73
N LYS A 55 8.55 11.86 -4.23
CA LYS A 55 7.65 12.91 -4.73
C LYS A 55 7.99 13.30 -6.19
N GLU A 56 9.26 13.42 -6.53
CA GLU A 56 9.73 13.76 -7.87
C GLU A 56 9.45 12.62 -8.88
N MET A 57 9.61 11.35 -8.47
CA MET A 57 9.19 10.19 -9.27
C MET A 57 7.67 10.16 -9.49
N TYR A 58 6.87 10.53 -8.47
CA TYR A 58 5.43 10.69 -8.60
C TYR A 58 5.08 11.82 -9.60
N ASP A 59 5.74 12.96 -9.50
CA ASP A 59 5.55 14.11 -10.39
C ASP A 59 5.97 13.79 -11.85
N MET A 60 7.00 12.96 -12.07
CA MET A 60 7.42 12.54 -13.41
C MET A 60 6.48 11.53 -14.09
N THR A 61 5.66 10.79 -13.33
CA THR A 61 4.60 9.93 -13.89
C THR A 61 3.34 10.71 -14.34
N GLY A 62 3.30 12.03 -14.10
CA GLY A 62 2.25 12.93 -14.54
C GLY A 62 2.31 13.22 -16.03
N ARG A 63 1.77 12.33 -16.87
CA ARG A 63 1.41 12.67 -18.25
C ARG A 63 -0.10 12.78 -18.39
N GLY A 64 -0.58 14.03 -18.42
CA GLY A 64 -1.90 14.40 -18.91
C GLY A 64 -2.47 15.62 -18.19
N ALA A 65 -2.58 16.74 -18.90
CA ALA A 65 -3.17 17.98 -18.39
C ALA A 65 -4.60 17.73 -17.88
N GLY A 66 -4.85 17.98 -16.59
CA GLY A 66 -6.21 17.98 -16.04
C GLY A 66 -6.26 17.68 -14.55
N ALA A 67 -6.47 18.74 -13.77
CA ALA A 67 -6.78 18.74 -12.33
C ALA A 67 -5.71 18.19 -11.39
N SER A 68 -5.54 18.90 -10.26
CA SER A 68 -4.90 18.40 -9.06
C SER A 68 -5.49 17.04 -8.67
N GLN A 69 -4.90 15.93 -9.12
CA GLN A 69 -5.31 14.60 -8.68
C GLN A 69 -4.83 14.43 -7.24
N ALA A 70 -5.69 14.84 -6.31
CA ALA A 70 -5.60 14.38 -4.94
C ALA A 70 -5.51 12.86 -4.97
N VAL A 71 -4.45 12.29 -4.38
CA VAL A 71 -4.26 10.85 -4.29
C VAL A 71 -5.47 10.26 -3.56
N ILE A 72 -6.36 9.60 -4.30
CA ILE A 72 -7.53 8.93 -3.71
C ILE A 72 -7.03 7.63 -3.05
N PRO A 73 -7.15 7.47 -1.72
CA PRO A 73 -6.66 6.28 -1.04
C PRO A 73 -7.49 5.04 -1.43
N ILE A 74 -6.80 3.94 -1.71
CA ILE A 74 -7.44 2.65 -2.02
C ILE A 74 -8.07 2.04 -0.75
N SER A 75 -7.32 2.06 0.36
CA SER A 75 -7.72 1.50 1.66
C SER A 75 -8.33 2.58 2.54
N ASP A 76 -9.51 3.06 2.18
CA ASP A 76 -10.20 4.20 2.78
C ASP A 76 -11.23 3.83 3.86
N ILE A 77 -11.48 2.55 4.11
CA ILE A 77 -12.40 2.08 5.17
C ILE A 77 -11.87 2.53 6.55
N LYS A 78 -12.61 3.44 7.19
CA LYS A 78 -12.29 4.02 8.52
C LYS A 78 -13.57 4.19 9.34
N GLY A 79 -13.42 4.44 10.65
CA GLY A 79 -14.54 4.88 11.51
C GLY A 79 -15.73 3.92 11.51
N SER A 80 -16.93 4.46 11.25
CA SER A 80 -18.20 3.71 11.19
C SER A 80 -18.20 2.61 10.12
N ASP A 81 -17.54 2.82 8.98
CA ASP A 81 -17.49 1.80 7.92
C ASP A 81 -16.60 0.62 8.33
N ALA A 82 -15.69 0.84 9.27
CA ALA A 82 -14.90 -0.24 9.85
C ALA A 82 -15.76 -1.18 10.71
N THR A 83 -16.93 -0.79 11.21
CA THR A 83 -17.81 -1.74 11.91
C THR A 83 -18.83 -2.40 10.97
N ALA A 84 -19.07 -1.81 9.79
CA ALA A 84 -20.04 -2.30 8.80
C ALA A 84 -19.61 -3.61 8.09
N TYR A 85 -18.31 -3.91 8.05
CA TYR A 85 -17.77 -5.03 7.29
C TYR A 85 -17.03 -6.05 8.16
N SER A 86 -17.16 -7.34 7.83
CA SER A 86 -16.33 -8.38 8.45
C SER A 86 -14.84 -8.20 8.08
N LYS A 87 -13.93 -8.77 8.88
CA LYS A 87 -12.48 -8.69 8.60
C LYS A 87 -12.13 -9.24 7.20
N GLY A 88 -12.76 -10.35 6.81
CA GLY A 88 -12.58 -10.94 5.49
C GLY A 88 -13.09 -10.04 4.37
N GLU A 89 -14.28 -9.46 4.56
CA GLU A 89 -14.87 -8.53 3.59
C GLU A 89 -14.00 -7.29 3.37
N LYS A 90 -13.49 -6.66 4.44
CA LYS A 90 -12.60 -5.49 4.32
C LYS A 90 -11.36 -5.80 3.49
N LEU A 91 -10.70 -6.92 3.78
CA LEU A 91 -9.49 -7.32 3.07
C LEU A 91 -9.81 -7.56 1.59
N LEU A 92 -10.93 -8.22 1.30
CA LEU A 92 -11.37 -8.47 -0.07
C LEU A 92 -11.69 -7.18 -0.82
N ARG A 93 -12.38 -6.22 -0.18
CA ARG A 93 -12.65 -4.88 -0.71
C ARG A 93 -11.36 -4.13 -1.06
N CYS A 94 -10.38 -4.11 -0.16
CA CYS A 94 -9.09 -3.46 -0.43
C CYS A 94 -8.35 -4.13 -1.60
N LYS A 95 -8.36 -5.47 -1.67
CA LYS A 95 -7.73 -6.21 -2.79
C LYS A 95 -8.43 -5.92 -4.11
N LEU A 96 -9.76 -5.97 -4.14
CA LEU A 96 -10.53 -5.71 -5.35
C LEU A 96 -10.34 -4.27 -5.82
N ALA A 97 -10.41 -3.29 -4.93
CA ALA A 97 -10.13 -1.89 -5.27
C ALA A 97 -8.70 -1.70 -5.82
N ALA A 98 -7.70 -2.36 -5.22
CA ALA A 98 -6.34 -2.35 -5.76
C ALA A 98 -6.25 -2.98 -7.16
N THR A 99 -6.98 -4.07 -7.42
CA THR A 99 -7.06 -4.66 -8.76
C THR A 99 -7.63 -3.68 -9.78
N TYR A 100 -8.70 -2.96 -9.46
CA TYR A 100 -9.22 -1.90 -10.34
C TYR A 100 -8.15 -0.85 -10.66
N ARG A 101 -7.40 -0.37 -9.65
CA ARG A 101 -6.31 0.61 -9.85
C ARG A 101 -5.17 0.06 -10.70
N LEU A 102 -4.81 -1.21 -10.54
CA LEU A 102 -3.77 -1.84 -11.36
C LEU A 102 -4.22 -1.97 -12.81
N VAL A 103 -5.46 -2.40 -13.06
CA VAL A 103 -6.03 -2.51 -14.41
C VAL A 103 -6.05 -1.15 -15.11
N ASP A 104 -6.40 -0.08 -14.37
CA ASP A 104 -6.32 1.29 -14.86
C ASP A 104 -4.87 1.72 -15.16
N LEU A 105 -3.94 1.45 -14.25
CA LEU A 105 -2.52 1.78 -14.38
C LEU A 105 -1.90 1.14 -15.64
N PHE A 106 -2.31 -0.07 -15.99
CA PHE A 106 -1.86 -0.77 -17.20
C PHE A 106 -2.63 -0.39 -18.47
N GLY A 107 -3.63 0.50 -18.39
CA GLY A 107 -4.43 0.94 -19.53
C GLY A 107 -5.36 -0.15 -20.07
N TRP A 108 -5.76 -1.11 -19.24
CA TRP A 108 -6.63 -2.21 -19.63
C TRP A 108 -8.12 -1.89 -19.40
N SER A 109 -8.43 -0.79 -18.73
CA SER A 109 -9.80 -0.28 -18.56
C SER A 109 -10.29 0.39 -19.86
N GLN A 110 -11.57 0.20 -20.20
CA GLN A 110 -12.23 0.88 -21.33
C GLN A 110 -13.52 1.58 -20.87
N GLY A 111 -13.42 2.85 -20.49
CA GLY A 111 -14.57 3.61 -19.99
C GLY A 111 -15.17 3.00 -18.72
N ILE A 112 -16.47 3.21 -18.50
CA ILE A 112 -17.16 2.92 -17.23
C ILE A 112 -18.01 1.62 -17.23
N TYR A 113 -18.05 0.90 -18.36
CA TYR A 113 -18.94 -0.27 -18.53
C TYR A 113 -18.32 -1.60 -18.10
N ASN A 114 -17.04 -1.62 -17.76
CA ASN A 114 -16.35 -2.85 -17.38
C ASN A 114 -16.54 -3.16 -15.90
N HIS A 115 -16.51 -4.45 -15.57
CA HIS A 115 -16.67 -4.92 -14.19
C HIS A 115 -15.64 -5.99 -13.83
N ILE A 116 -15.16 -5.95 -12.58
CA ILE A 116 -14.37 -7.00 -11.94
C ILE A 116 -15.11 -7.39 -10.67
N THR A 117 -15.46 -8.66 -10.53
CA THR A 117 -16.23 -9.12 -9.37
C THR A 117 -15.38 -9.98 -8.46
N ALA A 118 -15.71 -9.97 -7.17
CA ALA A 118 -15.14 -10.90 -6.20
C ALA A 118 -16.26 -11.53 -5.37
N ARG A 119 -16.28 -12.86 -5.30
CA ARG A 119 -17.21 -13.60 -4.43
C ARG A 119 -16.77 -13.44 -2.97
N LEU A 120 -17.71 -13.09 -2.09
CA LEU A 120 -17.43 -12.78 -0.68
C LEU A 120 -17.22 -14.02 0.18
N SER A 121 -18.06 -15.05 -0.01
CA SER A 121 -17.92 -16.34 0.64
C SER A 121 -18.30 -17.48 -0.33
N PRO A 122 -17.75 -18.68 -0.15
CA PRO A 122 -18.16 -19.84 -0.96
C PRO A 122 -19.64 -20.20 -0.77
N ASP A 123 -20.14 -20.05 0.46
CA ASP A 123 -21.45 -20.53 0.91
C ASP A 123 -22.60 -19.53 0.70
N ALA A 124 -22.30 -18.27 0.36
CA ALA A 124 -23.31 -17.26 0.09
C ALA A 124 -23.09 -16.64 -1.29
N GLU A 125 -24.19 -16.38 -2.00
CA GLU A 125 -24.17 -15.78 -3.35
C GLU A 125 -24.02 -14.25 -3.28
N HIS A 126 -23.03 -13.80 -2.52
CA HIS A 126 -22.70 -12.39 -2.36
C HIS A 126 -21.43 -12.03 -3.15
N PHE A 127 -21.51 -10.95 -3.91
CA PHE A 127 -20.42 -10.47 -4.76
C PHE A 127 -20.13 -9.00 -4.48
N LEU A 128 -18.87 -8.63 -4.60
CA LEU A 128 -18.40 -7.24 -4.65
C LEU A 128 -18.21 -6.83 -6.11
N ILE A 129 -18.63 -5.62 -6.46
CA ILE A 129 -18.52 -5.05 -7.80
C ILE A 129 -18.35 -3.52 -7.71
N ASN A 130 -17.78 -2.89 -8.74
CA ASN A 130 -17.76 -1.43 -8.85
C ASN A 130 -19.18 -0.85 -8.97
N PRO A 131 -19.45 0.31 -8.35
CA PRO A 131 -20.65 1.06 -8.65
C PRO A 131 -20.61 1.59 -10.08
N PHE A 132 -21.78 1.74 -10.69
CA PHE A 132 -21.90 2.33 -12.02
C PHE A 132 -21.55 3.82 -12.00
N GLY A 133 -20.83 4.29 -13.03
CA GLY A 133 -20.46 5.69 -13.20
C GLY A 133 -19.08 6.08 -12.69
N LEU A 134 -18.38 5.22 -11.95
CA LEU A 134 -16.99 5.45 -11.55
C LEU A 134 -16.02 4.82 -12.55
N SER A 135 -14.96 5.57 -12.86
CA SER A 135 -13.79 5.08 -13.57
C SER A 135 -12.89 4.24 -12.64
N TYR A 136 -12.03 3.39 -13.22
CA TYR A 136 -11.25 2.44 -12.42
C TYR A 136 -10.23 3.14 -11.50
N ASN A 137 -9.71 4.30 -11.90
CA ASN A 137 -8.87 5.19 -11.08
C ASN A 137 -9.61 5.84 -9.90
N GLU A 138 -10.93 5.77 -9.82
CA GLU A 138 -11.74 6.36 -8.74
C GLU A 138 -12.17 5.32 -7.70
N ILE A 139 -12.00 4.02 -7.99
CA ILE A 139 -12.47 2.94 -7.11
C ILE A 139 -11.68 2.92 -5.80
N THR A 140 -12.39 2.77 -4.67
CA THR A 140 -11.84 2.60 -3.32
C THR A 140 -12.47 1.39 -2.64
N ALA A 141 -11.93 0.97 -1.50
CA ALA A 141 -12.46 -0.17 -0.75
C ALA A 141 -13.88 0.10 -0.22
N SER A 142 -14.16 1.35 0.18
CA SER A 142 -15.48 1.76 0.66
C SER A 142 -16.50 1.93 -0.47
N SER A 143 -16.08 2.33 -1.69
CA SER A 143 -17.01 2.59 -2.80
C SER A 143 -17.59 1.33 -3.45
N LEU A 144 -16.96 0.17 -3.25
CA LEU A 144 -17.47 -1.11 -3.76
C LEU A 144 -18.85 -1.44 -3.20
N VAL A 145 -19.72 -1.95 -4.06
CA VAL A 145 -21.08 -2.37 -3.66
C VAL A 145 -21.14 -3.88 -3.51
N LYS A 146 -21.91 -4.33 -2.50
CA LYS A 146 -22.21 -5.75 -2.29
C LYS A 146 -23.57 -6.04 -2.91
N VAL A 147 -23.62 -7.07 -3.76
CA VAL A 147 -24.84 -7.54 -4.42
C VAL A 147 -25.12 -9.00 -4.06
N SER A 148 -26.39 -9.38 -3.99
CA SER A 148 -26.86 -10.76 -3.87
C SER A 148 -27.48 -11.21 -5.19
N LEU A 149 -27.30 -12.49 -5.54
CA LEU A 149 -28.08 -13.14 -6.59
C LEU A 149 -29.45 -13.61 -6.08
#